data_AF-A0A158RIA2-F1
#
_entry.id   AF-A0A158RIA2-F1
#
_cell.length_a   1.000
_cell.length_b   1.000
_cell.length_c   1.000
_cell.angle_alpha   90.00
_cell.angle_beta   90.00
_cell.angle_gamma   90.00
#
_symmetry.space_group_name_H-M   'P 1'
#
loop_
_entity.id
_entity.type
_entity.pdbx_description
1 polymer ?
#
loop_
_entity_poly.entity_id
_entity_poly.type
_entity_poly.pdbx_seq_one_letter_code
_entity_poly.pdbx_strand_id
1 'polypeptide(L)'
;MKAQIIHSFGDSSVFQLEEVAKPKLLPGHVLIHVKATSVNPIDTEITQIVEEGKLRPLLDSTSFTFDEVAQAHEYLESNKAIGKIVLKNVW
;
A
#
# COMPACT_ATOMS: atom_id res chain seq x y z
N MET A 1 18.82 -0.73 -14.86
CA MET A 1 18.86 -1.88 -13.94
C MET A 1 17.60 -2.67 -14.20
N LYS A 2 17.70 -4.00 -14.19
CA LYS A 2 16.52 -4.85 -14.39
C LYS A 2 15.64 -4.85 -13.14
N ALA A 3 14.35 -4.73 -13.32
CA ALA A 3 13.35 -4.81 -12.27
C ALA A 3 12.06 -5.45 -12.80
N GLN A 4 11.30 -6.10 -11.93
CA GLN A 4 9.94 -6.50 -12.22
C GLN A 4 9.02 -5.29 -11.95
N ILE A 5 8.23 -4.88 -12.93
CA ILE A 5 7.37 -3.68 -12.91
C ILE A 5 5.91 -4.12 -13.09
N ILE A 6 5.00 -3.46 -12.37
CA ILE A 6 3.55 -3.64 -12.48
C ILE A 6 2.96 -2.31 -12.93
N HIS A 7 2.34 -2.29 -14.12
CA HIS A 7 1.68 -1.09 -14.67
C HIS A 7 0.17 -1.05 -14.42
N SER A 8 -0.44 -2.20 -14.12
CA SER A 8 -1.88 -2.34 -13.92
C SER A 8 -2.20 -3.44 -12.92
N PHE A 9 -3.38 -3.37 -12.30
CA PHE A 9 -3.88 -4.46 -11.46
C PHE A 9 -4.16 -5.72 -12.28
N GLY A 10 -4.00 -6.88 -11.66
CA GLY A 10 -4.24 -8.19 -12.25
C GLY A 10 -3.59 -9.32 -11.44
N ASP A 11 -3.55 -10.51 -12.02
CA ASP A 11 -2.84 -11.66 -11.44
C ASP A 11 -1.32 -11.56 -11.66
N SER A 12 -0.58 -12.64 -11.37
CA SER A 12 0.88 -12.67 -11.51
C SER A 12 1.41 -12.38 -12.93
N SER A 13 0.57 -12.39 -13.97
CA SER A 13 0.98 -12.04 -15.34
C SER A 13 1.29 -10.55 -15.52
N VAL A 14 0.91 -9.68 -14.58
CA VAL A 14 1.18 -8.23 -14.67
C VAL A 14 2.63 -7.85 -14.36
N PHE A 15 3.44 -8.79 -13.88
CA PHE A 15 4.86 -8.58 -13.61
C PHE A 15 5.66 -8.60 -14.91
N GLN A 16 6.27 -7.46 -15.24
CA GLN A 16 7.04 -7.27 -16.47
C GLN A 16 8.50 -6.96 -16.14
N LEU A 17 9.42 -7.72 -16.75
CA LEU A 17 10.85 -7.46 -16.62
C LEU A 17 11.25 -6.27 -17.50
N GLU A 18 11.67 -5.18 -16.87
CA GLU A 18 12.04 -3.94 -17.55
C GLU A 18 13.41 -3.42 -17.11
N GLU A 19 14.06 -2.65 -17.99
CA GLU A 19 15.24 -1.86 -17.65
C GLU A 19 14.81 -0.47 -17.19
N VAL A 20 15.06 -0.16 -15.91
CA VAL A 20 14.75 1.14 -15.30
C VAL A 20 16.02 1.89 -14.89
N ALA A 21 15.94 3.21 -14.73
CA ALA A 21 17.08 4.00 -14.27
C ALA A 21 17.56 3.52 -12.89
N LYS A 22 18.88 3.46 -12.69
CA LYS A 22 19.44 3.16 -11.36
C LYS A 22 19.07 4.31 -10.41
N PRO A 23 18.51 4.04 -9.22
CA PRO A 23 18.11 5.09 -8.29
C PRO A 23 19.31 5.91 -7.81
N LYS A 24 19.07 7.20 -7.56
CA LYS A 24 20.08 8.12 -7.02
C LYS A 24 20.12 8.00 -5.49
N LEU A 25 21.32 8.00 -4.93
CA LEU A 25 21.54 7.98 -3.48
C LEU A 25 21.30 9.38 -2.90
N LEU A 26 20.44 9.50 -1.88
CA LEU A 26 20.17 10.74 -1.15
C LEU A 26 20.71 10.64 0.29
N PRO A 27 20.91 11.78 1.00
CA PRO A 27 21.28 11.76 2.40
C PRO A 27 20.32 10.89 3.23
N GLY A 28 20.86 9.97 4.03
CA GLY A 28 20.08 9.03 4.85
C GLY A 28 19.62 7.75 4.14
N HIS A 29 19.81 7.61 2.83
CA HIS A 29 19.50 6.38 2.10
C HIS A 29 20.68 5.39 2.11
N VAL A 30 20.37 4.10 1.91
CA VAL A 30 21.35 3.07 1.57
C VAL A 30 20.94 2.45 0.24
N LEU A 31 21.85 2.45 -0.74
CA LEU A 31 21.62 1.81 -2.02
C LEU A 31 22.14 0.38 -2.01
N ILE A 32 21.23 -0.59 -2.10
CA ILE A 32 21.54 -2.01 -2.03
C ILE A 32 21.56 -2.62 -3.43
N HIS A 33 22.59 -3.41 -3.73
CA HIS A 33 22.63 -4.22 -4.93
C HIS A 33 21.99 -5.59 -4.65
N VAL A 34 20.70 -5.72 -4.98
CA VAL A 34 19.92 -6.93 -4.75
C VAL A 34 20.49 -8.10 -5.58
N LYS A 35 20.93 -9.16 -4.91
CA LYS A 35 21.39 -10.41 -5.55
C LYS A 35 20.28 -11.46 -5.65
N ALA A 36 19.36 -11.45 -4.70
CA ALA A 36 18.18 -12.31 -4.64
C ALA A 36 17.10 -11.61 -3.79
N THR A 37 15.85 -12.00 -4.01
CA THR A 37 14.68 -11.59 -3.21
C THR A 37 13.73 -12.79 -3.10
N SER A 38 12.90 -12.83 -2.07
CA SER A 38 11.78 -13.76 -1.97
C SER A 38 10.58 -13.21 -2.75
N VAL A 39 9.68 -14.13 -3.12
CA VAL A 39 8.31 -13.81 -3.54
C VAL A 39 7.38 -14.16 -2.39
N ASN A 40 6.46 -13.26 -2.07
CA ASN A 40 5.45 -13.42 -1.03
C ASN A 40 4.05 -13.48 -1.66
N PRO A 41 3.05 -14.07 -1.00
CA PRO A 41 1.67 -14.12 -1.53
C PRO A 41 1.08 -12.75 -1.85
N ILE A 42 1.47 -11.71 -1.10
CA ILE A 42 1.04 -10.32 -1.35
C ILE A 42 1.46 -9.83 -2.75
N ASP A 43 2.55 -10.35 -3.31
CA ASP A 43 3.04 -9.94 -4.62
C ASP A 43 2.09 -10.39 -5.73
N THR A 44 1.54 -11.60 -5.65
CA THR A 44 0.79 -12.23 -6.75
C THR A 44 -0.71 -12.38 -6.52
N GLU A 45 -1.15 -12.46 -5.26
CA GLU A 45 -2.51 -12.87 -4.91
C GLU A 45 -3.37 -11.72 -4.38
N ILE A 46 -2.79 -10.55 -4.08
CA ILE A 46 -3.53 -9.46 -3.42
C ILE A 46 -4.75 -9.01 -4.23
N THR A 47 -4.63 -8.92 -5.56
CA THR A 47 -5.75 -8.57 -6.46
C THR A 47 -6.89 -9.58 -6.31
N GLN A 48 -6.58 -10.89 -6.35
CA GLN A 48 -7.58 -11.95 -6.20
C GLN A 48 -8.21 -11.93 -4.80
N ILE A 49 -7.40 -11.77 -3.74
CA ILE A 49 -7.90 -11.71 -2.35
C ILE A 49 -8.87 -10.53 -2.17
N VAL A 50 -8.61 -9.40 -2.84
CA VAL A 50 -9.50 -8.24 -2.86
C VAL A 50 -10.78 -8.53 -3.64
N GLU A 51 -10.68 -9.05 -4.87
CA GLU A 51 -11.82 -9.36 -5.75
C GLU A 51 -12.75 -10.42 -5.16
N GLU A 52 -12.20 -11.42 -4.48
CA GLU A 52 -12.96 -12.48 -3.79
C GLU A 52 -13.59 -11.99 -2.46
N GLY A 53 -13.33 -10.75 -2.04
CA GLY A 53 -13.83 -10.20 -0.78
C GLY A 53 -13.24 -10.88 0.47
N LYS A 54 -12.09 -11.55 0.31
CA LYS A 54 -11.34 -12.19 1.40
C LYS A 54 -10.51 -11.17 2.18
N LEU A 55 -10.13 -10.05 1.56
CA LEU A 55 -9.53 -8.92 2.28
C LEU A 55 -10.62 -8.15 3.04
N ARG A 56 -10.63 -8.26 4.37
CA ARG A 56 -11.51 -7.48 5.24
C ARG A 56 -10.66 -6.59 6.14
N PRO A 57 -10.39 -5.32 5.76
CA PRO A 57 -9.73 -4.41 6.66
C PRO A 57 -10.59 -4.21 7.90
N LEU A 58 -9.96 -4.28 9.07
CA LEU A 58 -10.62 -3.85 10.31
C LEU A 58 -10.79 -2.34 10.21
N LEU A 59 -12.02 -1.89 10.10
CA LEU A 59 -12.36 -0.46 10.08
C LEU A 59 -12.70 -0.02 11.50
N ASP A 60 -12.29 1.20 11.83
CA ASP A 60 -12.77 1.86 13.04
C ASP A 60 -14.28 2.14 12.90
N SER A 61 -15.01 2.07 14.01
CA SER A 61 -16.44 2.39 14.02
C SER A 61 -16.69 3.89 13.79
N THR A 62 -15.68 4.72 14.05
CA THR A 62 -15.69 6.17 13.86
C THR A 62 -15.24 6.50 12.44
N SER A 63 -16.06 7.28 11.74
CA SER A 63 -15.72 7.85 10.43
C SER A 63 -15.79 9.36 10.49
N PHE A 64 -14.89 10.03 9.77
CA PHE A 64 -14.84 11.49 9.66
C PHE A 64 -15.08 11.89 8.21
N THR A 65 -15.52 13.11 7.98
CA THR A 65 -15.54 13.72 6.65
C THR A 65 -14.17 14.28 6.29
N PHE A 66 -13.96 14.69 5.03
CA PHE A 66 -12.72 15.35 4.63
C PHE A 66 -12.49 16.69 5.37
N ASP A 67 -13.56 17.41 5.74
CA ASP A 67 -13.45 18.65 6.52
C ASP A 67 -13.00 18.39 7.97
N GLU A 68 -13.18 17.15 8.45
CA GLU A 68 -12.88 16.73 9.82
C GLU A 68 -11.51 16.02 9.93
N VAL A 69 -10.65 16.10 8.91
CA VAL A 69 -9.35 15.42 8.88
C VAL A 69 -8.48 15.74 10.10
N ALA A 70 -8.49 16.97 10.60
CA ALA A 70 -7.75 17.34 11.81
C ALA A 70 -8.23 16.54 13.03
N GLN A 71 -9.54 16.39 13.19
CA GLN A 71 -10.14 15.62 14.29
C GLN A 71 -9.86 14.12 14.15
N ALA A 72 -9.84 13.61 12.91
CA ALA A 72 -9.45 12.22 12.64
C ALA A 72 -8.01 11.93 13.08
N HIS A 73 -7.09 12.88 12.86
CA HIS A 73 -5.70 12.80 13.32
C HIS A 73 -5.60 12.84 14.85
N GLU A 74 -6.26 13.78 15.51
CA GLU A 74 -6.30 13.85 16.98
C GLU A 74 -6.85 12.55 17.60
N TYR A 75 -7.90 11.98 17.00
CA TYR A 75 -8.47 10.70 17.43
C TYR A 75 -7.47 9.55 17.29
N LEU A 76 -6.74 9.48 16.18
CA LEU A 76 -5.69 8.48 15.96
C LEU A 76 -4.57 8.60 16.99
N GLU A 77 -4.07 9.82 17.24
CA GLU A 77 -3.01 10.10 18.21
C GLU A 77 -3.41 9.79 19.65
N SER A 78 -4.72 9.85 19.94
CA SER A 78 -5.25 9.48 21.26
C SER A 78 -5.17 7.98 21.58
N ASN A 79 -4.71 7.13 20.65
CA ASN A 79 -4.67 5.66 20.74
C ASN A 79 -6.03 4.99 21.00
N LYS A 80 -7.14 5.68 20.70
CA LYS A 80 -8.51 5.12 20.79
C LYS A 80 -8.92 4.35 19.55
N ALA A 81 -8.29 4.65 18.41
CA ALA A 81 -8.63 4.06 17.13
C ALA A 81 -8.32 2.55 17.09
N ILE A 82 -9.29 1.74 16.68
CA ILE A 82 -9.16 0.31 16.43
C ILE A 82 -9.38 0.05 14.94
N GLY A 83 -8.29 -0.23 14.22
CA GLY A 83 -8.33 -0.48 12.79
C GLY A 83 -8.06 0.78 11.95
N LYS A 84 -8.62 0.82 10.74
CA LYS A 84 -8.46 1.92 9.78
C LYS A 84 -9.60 2.92 9.95
N ILE A 85 -9.24 4.18 10.22
CA ILE A 85 -10.19 5.29 10.23
C ILE A 85 -10.61 5.58 8.79
N VAL A 86 -11.92 5.70 8.57
CA VAL A 86 -12.49 6.00 7.24
C VAL A 86 -12.77 7.49 7.12
N LEU A 87 -12.26 8.10 6.06
CA LEU A 87 -12.66 9.43 5.61
C LEU A 87 -13.75 9.31 4.54
N LYS A 88 -14.89 9.95 4.79
CA LYS A 88 -16.05 9.97 3.88
C LYS A 88 -16.02 11.23 3.03
N ASN A 89 -16.20 11.03 1.74
CA ASN A 89 -16.40 12.12 0.80
C ASN A 89 -17.90 12.45 0.70
N VAL A 90 -18.30 13.65 1.12
CA VAL A 90 -19.68 14.17 1.04
C VAL A 90 -19.67 15.42 0.17
N TRP A 91 -19.92 15.26 -1.13
CA TRP A 91 -20.06 16.33 -2.12
C TRP A 91 -21.41 16.15 -2.80
#